data_AF-A0A955NMX0-F1
#
_entry.id   AF-A0A955NMX0-F1
#
_cell.length_a   1.000
_cell.length_b   1.000
_cell.length_c   1.000
_cell.angle_alpha   90.00
_cell.angle_beta   90.00
_cell.angle_gamma   90.00
#
_symmetry.space_group_name_H-M   'P 1'
#
loop_
_entity.id
_entity.type
_entity.pdbx_description
1 polymer ?
#
loop_
_entity_poly.entity_id
_entity_poly.type
_entity_poly.pdbx_seq_one_letter_code
_entity_poly.pdbx_strand_id
1 'polypeptide(L)'
;AAACIGCGACVAACPNASAMLFVSAKVSQFALLPQGQPEREKRVLSMVSQMDEEGFGNCSNHYECEAACPKEISVKNIARMNRELLRAGTFASST
;
A
#
# COMPACT_ATOMS: atom_id res chain seq x y z
N ALA A 1 11.40 -0.50 9.08
CA ALA A 1 9.94 -0.69 8.95
C ALA A 1 9.66 -2.15 9.19
N ALA A 2 8.65 -2.49 9.99
CA ALA A 2 8.29 -3.89 10.17
C ALA A 2 7.81 -4.49 8.85
N ALA A 3 8.32 -5.67 8.51
CA ALA A 3 8.04 -6.31 7.24
C ALA A 3 6.63 -6.93 7.23
N CYS A 4 5.87 -6.68 6.17
CA CYS A 4 4.57 -7.32 5.97
C CYS A 4 4.75 -8.82 5.71
N ILE A 5 4.19 -9.64 6.60
CA ILE A 5 4.22 -11.11 6.53
C ILE A 5 3.09 -11.74 5.71
N GLY A 6 2.23 -10.93 5.07
CA GLY A 6 1.17 -11.45 4.21
C GLY A 6 -0.04 -12.06 4.94
N CYS A 7 -0.24 -11.76 6.24
CA CYS A 7 -1.29 -12.39 7.05
C CYS A 7 -2.73 -11.89 6.80
N GLY A 8 -2.92 -10.76 6.13
CA GLY A 8 -4.27 -10.23 5.83
C GLY A 8 -5.05 -9.66 7.03
N ALA A 9 -4.51 -9.68 8.25
CA ALA A 9 -5.21 -9.20 9.46
C ALA A 9 -5.74 -7.75 9.33
N CYS A 10 -4.98 -6.88 8.68
CA CYS A 10 -5.37 -5.50 8.43
C CYS A 10 -6.57 -5.36 7.48
N VAL A 11 -6.75 -6.29 6.54
CA VAL A 11 -7.88 -6.31 5.60
C VAL A 11 -9.13 -6.80 6.32
N ALA A 12 -9.01 -7.88 7.09
CA ALA A 12 -10.10 -8.46 7.86
C ALA A 12 -10.63 -7.52 8.96
N ALA A 13 -9.77 -6.69 9.55
CA ALA A 13 -10.17 -5.73 10.57
C ALA A 13 -10.80 -4.44 10.01
N CYS A 14 -10.62 -4.14 8.72
CA CYS A 14 -11.08 -2.88 8.14
C CYS A 14 -12.61 -2.90 7.92
N PRO A 15 -13.38 -1.91 8.42
CA PRO A 15 -14.81 -1.84 8.18
C PRO A 15 -15.19 -1.78 6.68
N ASN A 16 -14.31 -1.22 5.86
CA ASN A 16 -14.49 -1.12 4.41
C ASN A 16 -13.91 -2.32 3.65
N ALA A 17 -13.39 -3.34 4.35
CA ALA A 17 -12.58 -4.40 3.74
C ALA A 17 -11.44 -3.84 2.87
N SER A 18 -10.81 -2.73 3.29
CA SER A 18 -9.77 -2.08 2.50
C SER A 18 -8.43 -2.80 2.63
N ALA A 19 -7.79 -3.09 1.50
CA ALA A 19 -6.45 -3.65 1.45
C ALA A 19 -5.32 -2.60 1.43
N MET A 20 -5.64 -1.32 1.63
CA MET A 20 -4.68 -0.21 1.53
C MET A 20 -3.44 -0.36 2.42
N LEU A 21 -3.58 -0.81 3.68
CA LEU A 21 -2.41 -1.03 4.55
C LEU A 21 -1.57 -2.22 4.08
N PHE A 22 -2.21 -3.30 3.62
CA PHE A 22 -1.54 -4.49 3.11
C PHE A 22 -0.68 -4.14 1.89
N VAL A 23 -1.30 -3.51 0.88
CA VAL A 23 -0.65 -3.13 -0.37
C VAL A 23 0.45 -2.11 -0.11
N SER A 24 0.15 -1.06 0.66
CA SER A 24 1.12 -0.01 0.94
C SER A 24 2.36 -0.49 1.70
N ALA A 25 2.22 -1.50 2.57
CA ALA A 25 3.33 -2.13 3.24
C ALA A 25 4.24 -2.88 2.27
N LYS A 26 3.67 -3.59 1.29
CA LYS A 26 4.43 -4.29 0.23
C LYS A 26 5.10 -3.32 -0.74
N VAL A 27 4.42 -2.25 -1.15
CA VAL A 27 5.01 -1.17 -1.96
C VAL A 27 6.20 -0.56 -1.21
N SER A 28 6.01 -0.24 0.08
CA SER A 28 7.04 0.38 0.93
C SER A 28 8.24 -0.51 1.18
N GLN A 29 8.06 -1.84 1.22
CA GLN A 29 9.16 -2.80 1.43
C GLN A 29 10.28 -2.64 0.40
N PHE A 30 9.92 -2.36 -0.86
CA PHE A 30 10.88 -2.21 -1.94
C PHE A 30 11.13 -0.74 -2.32
N ALA A 31 10.15 0.14 -2.20
CA ALA A 31 10.32 1.57 -2.51
C ALA A 31 11.33 2.29 -1.60
N LEU A 32 11.67 1.72 -0.44
CA LEU A 32 12.70 2.24 0.46
C LEU A 32 14.10 1.70 0.17
N LEU A 33 14.22 0.68 -0.67
CA LEU A 33 15.50 0.06 -1.02
C LEU A 33 16.04 0.69 -2.30
N PRO A 34 17.35 1.02 -2.37
CA PRO A 34 17.96 1.53 -3.60
C PRO A 34 17.70 0.62 -4.82
N GLN A 35 17.75 -0.70 -4.61
CA GLN A 35 17.52 -1.71 -5.64
C GLN A 35 16.08 -1.72 -6.15
N GLY A 36 15.11 -1.30 -5.32
CA GLY A 36 13.69 -1.28 -5.67
C GLY A 36 13.22 0.03 -6.31
N GLN A 37 14.08 1.07 -6.34
CA GLN A 37 13.76 2.37 -6.93
C GLN A 37 13.42 2.32 -8.42
N PRO A 38 14.15 1.58 -9.29
CA PRO A 38 13.86 1.55 -10.73
C PRO A 38 12.44 1.05 -11.05
N GLU A 39 11.88 0.19 -10.19
CA GLU A 39 10.57 -0.42 -10.40
C GLU A 39 9.45 0.18 -9.53
N ARG A 40 9.75 1.21 -8.73
CA ARG A 40 8.81 1.74 -7.72
C ARG A 40 7.47 2.17 -8.32
N GLU A 41 7.50 2.83 -9.48
CA GLU A 41 6.31 3.36 -10.16
C GLU A 41 5.47 2.23 -10.77
N LYS A 42 6.11 1.33 -11.52
CA LYS A 42 5.46 0.13 -12.04
C LYS A 42 4.84 -0.70 -10.91
N ARG A 43 5.54 -0.84 -9.79
CA ARG A 43 5.08 -1.60 -8.62
C ARG A 43 3.85 -0.97 -7.99
N VAL A 44 3.86 0.33 -7.70
CA VAL A 44 2.70 0.97 -7.07
C VAL A 44 1.48 0.93 -7.99
N LEU A 45 1.66 1.20 -9.29
CA LEU A 45 0.56 1.14 -10.27
C LEU A 45 -0.02 -0.27 -10.38
N SER A 46 0.84 -1.28 -10.56
CA SER A 46 0.41 -2.68 -10.68
C SER A 46 -0.30 -3.18 -9.43
N MET A 47 0.22 -2.87 -8.24
CA MET A 47 -0.38 -3.37 -7.00
C MET A 47 -1.68 -2.65 -6.63
N VAL A 48 -1.80 -1.35 -6.94
CA VAL A 48 -3.06 -0.62 -6.73
C VAL A 48 -4.11 -1.07 -7.75
N SER A 49 -3.75 -1.22 -9.03
CA SER A 49 -4.66 -1.77 -10.06
C SER A 49 -5.19 -3.15 -9.65
N GLN A 50 -4.30 -4.04 -9.20
CA GLN A 50 -4.70 -5.37 -8.75
C GLN A 50 -5.65 -5.32 -7.54
N MET A 51 -5.38 -4.42 -6.59
CA MET A 51 -6.25 -4.23 -5.42
C MET A 51 -7.65 -3.75 -5.82
N ASP A 52 -7.73 -2.84 -6.80
CA ASP A 52 -8.99 -2.32 -7.32
C ASP A 52 -9.74 -3.40 -8.12
N GLU A 53 -9.04 -4.20 -8.94
CA GLU A 53 -9.58 -5.33 -9.70
C GLU A 53 -10.15 -6.44 -8.79
N GLU A 54 -9.53 -6.67 -7.64
CA GLU A 54 -10.03 -7.60 -6.61
C GLU A 54 -11.23 -7.05 -5.83
N GLY A 55 -11.60 -5.79 -6.03
CA GLY A 55 -12.79 -5.18 -5.44
C GLY A 55 -12.65 -4.84 -3.96
N PHE A 56 -11.43 -4.63 -3.44
CA PHE A 56 -11.25 -4.16 -2.07
C PHE A 56 -11.78 -2.75 -1.89
N GLY A 57 -12.35 -2.46 -0.71
CA GLY A 57 -12.92 -1.15 -0.46
C GLY A 57 -11.88 -0.06 -0.19
N ASN A 58 -12.34 1.19 -0.23
CA ASN A 58 -11.46 2.36 -0.10
C ASN A 58 -11.16 2.67 1.38
N CYS A 59 -10.00 3.29 1.62
CA CYS A 59 -9.63 3.73 2.96
C CYS A 59 -10.39 5.01 3.37
N SER A 60 -11.05 4.98 4.53
CA SER A 60 -11.71 6.15 5.15
C SER A 60 -11.06 6.56 6.48
N ASN A 61 -9.81 6.14 6.73
CA ASN A 61 -9.02 6.49 7.92
C ASN A 61 -9.64 6.03 9.25
N HIS A 62 -10.14 4.80 9.28
CA HIS A 62 -10.58 4.16 10.53
C HIS A 62 -9.41 3.91 11.49
N TYR A 63 -8.26 3.47 10.96
CA TYR A 63 -7.01 3.09 11.67
C TYR A 63 -6.99 1.69 12.30
N GLU A 64 -8.06 0.91 12.10
CA GLU A 64 -8.22 -0.44 12.66
C GLU A 64 -7.17 -1.40 12.10
N CYS A 65 -6.74 -1.15 10.86
CA CYS A 65 -5.71 -1.90 10.18
C CYS A 65 -4.34 -1.80 10.87
N GLU A 66 -3.98 -0.65 11.46
CA GLU A 66 -2.73 -0.47 12.21
C GLU A 66 -2.82 -1.15 13.58
N ALA A 67 -3.96 -1.00 14.27
CA ALA A 67 -4.21 -1.64 15.56
C ALA A 67 -4.21 -3.17 15.47
N ALA A 68 -4.76 -3.75 14.40
CA ALA A 68 -4.83 -5.19 14.20
C ALA A 68 -3.54 -5.81 13.67
N CYS A 69 -2.54 -5.02 13.25
CA CYS A 69 -1.37 -5.55 12.59
C CYS A 69 -0.42 -6.23 13.60
N PRO A 70 -0.17 -7.56 13.51
CA PRO A 70 0.73 -8.27 14.43
C PRO A 70 2.21 -7.88 14.25
N LYS A 71 2.51 -7.12 13.20
CA LYS A 71 3.84 -6.58 12.91
C LYS A 71 3.90 -5.08 13.14
N GLU A 72 2.88 -4.45 13.72
CA GLU A 72 2.90 -3.01 14.06
C GLU A 72 3.19 -2.13 12.85
N ILE A 73 2.62 -2.48 11.69
CA ILE A 73 2.79 -1.70 10.46
C ILE A 73 1.91 -0.46 10.55
N SER A 74 2.56 0.70 10.57
CA SER A 74 1.86 1.97 10.65
C SER A 74 1.18 2.39 9.34
N VAL A 75 0.05 3.08 9.44
CA VAL A 75 -0.64 3.75 8.32
C VAL A 75 0.23 4.78 7.58
N LYS A 76 1.38 5.18 8.14
CA LYS A 76 2.40 5.97 7.41
C LYS A 76 2.83 5.30 6.09
N ASN A 77 2.71 3.98 5.98
CA ASN A 77 2.94 3.27 4.72
C ASN A 77 1.89 3.63 3.66
N ILE A 78 0.62 3.79 4.04
CA ILE A 78 -0.46 4.24 3.14
C ILE A 78 -0.13 5.63 2.60
N ALA A 79 0.28 6.56 3.46
CA ALA A 79 0.72 7.88 3.03
C ALA A 79 1.94 7.84 2.10
N ARG A 80 2.88 6.89 2.29
CA ARG A 80 3.98 6.67 1.34
C ARG A 80 3.45 6.18 0.00
N MET A 81 2.63 5.14 -0.03
CA MET A 81 2.06 4.58 -1.25
C MET A 81 1.28 5.64 -2.04
N ASN A 82 0.48 6.49 -1.38
CA ASN A 82 -0.24 7.57 -2.07
C ASN A 82 0.72 8.56 -2.74
N ARG A 83 1.87 8.88 -2.12
CA ARG A 83 2.92 9.71 -2.76
C ARG A 83 3.60 9.00 -3.92
N GLU A 84 3.83 7.69 -3.81
CA GLU A 84 4.35 6.86 -4.91
C GLU A 84 3.37 6.88 -6.10
N LEU A 85 2.07 6.72 -5.83
CA LEU A 85 1.01 6.72 -6.84
C LEU A 85 0.88 8.08 -7.53
N LEU A 86 0.88 9.17 -6.75
CA LEU A 86 0.88 10.54 -7.30
C LEU A 86 2.10 10.79 -8.19
N ARG A 87 3.29 10.38 -7.73
CA ARG A 87 4.52 10.50 -8.51
C ARG A 87 4.41 9.75 -9.84
N ALA A 88 3.97 8.50 -9.79
CA ALA A 88 3.77 7.69 -11.01
C ALA A 88 2.75 8.33 -11.97
N GLY A 89 1.63 8.85 -11.45
CA GLY A 89 0.60 9.51 -12.26
C GLY A 89 1.07 10.82 -12.92
N THR A 90 1.91 11.62 -12.24
CA THR A 90 2.46 12.86 -12.81
C THR A 90 3.45 12.60 -13.94
N PHE A 91 4.23 11.50 -13.89
CA PHE A 91 5.16 11.15 -14.95
C PHE A 91 4.49 10.39 -16.12
N ALA A 92 3.41 9.64 -15.85
CA ALA A 92 2.66 8.91 -16.88
C ALA A 92 1.91 9.81 -17.88
N SER A 93 1.54 11.04 -17.48
CA SER A 93 0.86 12.00 -18.37
C SER A 93 1.81 12.88 -19.20
N SER A 94 3.13 12.65 -19.07
CA SER A 94 4.18 13.49 -19.68
C SER A 94 5.01 12.75 -20.75
N THR A 95 4.60 11.54 -21.14
CA THR A 95 5.21 10.72 -22.22
C THR A 95 4.12 10.30 -23.19
#